data_AF-A0A9E1U7G5-F1
#
_entry.id   AF-A0A9E1U7G5-F1
#
_cell.length_a   1.000
_cell.length_b   1.000
_cell.length_c   1.000
_cell.angle_alpha   90.00
_cell.angle_beta   90.00
_cell.angle_gamma   90.00
#
_symmetry.space_group_name_H-M   'P 1'
#
loop_
_entity.id
_entity.type
_entity.pdbx_description
1 polymer ?
#
loop_
_entity_poly.entity_id
_entity_poly.type
_entity_poly.pdbx_seq_one_letter_code
_entity_poly.pdbx_strand_id
1 'polypeptide(L)' 'MPVNIDVRDGNVGKSMMQLKRTLIREGLFKELKKRKFYIKPSVAKRLKREAAEKQRNKDLKRELRAAQKADF' A
#
# COMPACT_ATOMS: atom_id res chain seq x y z
N MET A 1 13.72 9.88 1.18
CA MET A 1 13.45 11.34 1.21
C MET A 1 12.50 11.61 2.36
N PRO A 2 12.66 12.72 3.11
CA PRO A 2 11.68 13.12 4.11
C PRO A 2 10.35 13.47 3.43
N VAL A 3 9.23 12.99 3.99
CA VAL A 3 7.88 13.26 3.49
C VAL A 3 7.38 14.54 4.14
N ASN A 4 7.25 15.61 3.36
CA ASN A 4 6.75 16.91 3.82
C ASN A 4 5.31 17.11 3.35
N ILE A 5 4.44 17.56 4.25
CA ILE A 5 3.07 17.99 3.92
C ILE A 5 2.84 19.36 4.54
N ASP A 6 2.48 20.32 3.69
CA ASP A 6 2.10 21.65 4.12
C ASP A 6 0.66 21.65 4.63
N VAL A 7 0.40 22.42 5.68
CA VAL A 7 -0.95 22.68 6.17
C VAL A 7 -1.47 23.94 5.49
N ARG A 8 -2.51 23.79 4.66
CA ARG A 8 -3.19 24.91 4.02
C ARG A 8 -4.48 25.22 4.78
N ASP A 9 -4.80 26.51 4.90
CA ASP A 9 -6.06 27.01 5.45
C ASP A 9 -6.35 26.56 6.90
N GLY A 10 -5.31 26.30 7.69
CA GLY A 10 -5.44 25.82 9.08
C GLY A 10 -6.04 24.42 9.22
N ASN A 11 -6.28 23.69 8.12
CA ASN A 11 -6.94 22.38 8.17
C ASN A 11 -5.96 21.24 8.45
N VAL A 12 -5.60 21.09 9.72
CA VAL A 12 -4.67 20.06 10.21
C VAL A 12 -5.20 18.64 9.94
N GLY A 13 -6.51 18.43 10.06
CA GLY A 13 -7.11 17.11 9.87
C GLY A 13 -6.90 16.56 8.45
N LYS A 14 -7.10 17.40 7.44
CA LYS A 14 -6.89 17.03 6.03
C LYS A 14 -5.41 16.74 5.74
N SER A 15 -4.50 17.58 6.25
CA SER A 15 -3.06 17.37 6.09
C SER A 15 -2.57 16.08 6.74
N MET A 16 -3.09 15.74 7.93
CA MET A 16 -2.76 14.46 8.58
C MET A 16 -3.26 13.25 7.78
N MET A 17 -4.46 13.34 7.22
CA MET A 17 -5.01 12.29 6.37
C MET A 17 -4.22 12.13 5.07
N GLN A 18 -3.75 13.24 4.49
CA GLN A 18 -2.86 13.23 3.33
C GLN A 18 -1.50 12.61 3.66
N LEU A 19 -0.88 12.98 4.78
CA LEU A 19 0.35 12.36 5.28
C LEU A 19 0.19 10.84 5.37
N LYS A 20 -0.86 10.38 6.05
CA LYS A 20 -1.15 8.94 6.20
C LYS A 20 -1.28 8.25 4.83
N ARG A 21 -1.98 8.85 3.87
CA ARG A 21 -2.13 8.31 2.51
C ARG A 21 -0.79 8.25 1.78
N THR A 22 0.04 9.28 1.87
CA THR A 22 1.37 9.30 1.26
C THR A 22 2.26 8.21 1.85
N LEU A 23 2.30 8.07 3.19
CA LEU A 23 3.07 7.02 3.88
C LEU A 23 2.61 5.59 3.51
N ILE A 24 1.31 5.39 3.33
CA ILE A 24 0.76 4.11 2.88
C ILE A 24 1.15 3.83 1.43
N ARG A 25 1.12 4.85 0.55
CA ARG A 25 1.49 4.73 -0.86
C ARG A 25 2.96 4.37 -1.02
N GLU A 26 3.83 5.03 -0.26
CA GLU A 26 5.26 4.73 -0.22
C GLU A 26 5.56 3.36 0.41
N GLY A 27 4.61 2.80 1.17
CA GLY A 27 4.75 1.48 1.77
C GLY A 27 5.65 1.45 3.01
N LEU A 28 5.97 2.61 3.58
CA LEU A 28 6.87 2.75 4.73
C LEU A 28 6.47 1.82 5.88
N PHE A 29 5.17 1.75 6.22
CA PHE A 29 4.68 0.87 7.27
C PHE A 29 4.90 -0.62 6.99
N LYS A 30 4.81 -1.04 5.72
CA LYS A 30 5.10 -2.43 5.32
C LYS A 30 6.58 -2.72 5.44
N GLU A 31 7.42 -1.76 5.10
CA GLU A 31 8.86 -1.87 5.20
C GLU A 31 9.34 -1.92 6.64
N LEU A 32 8.82 -1.04 7.51
CA LEU A 32 9.10 -1.06 8.95
C LEU A 32 8.73 -2.42 9.56
N LYS A 33 7.57 -2.98 9.20
CA LYS A 33 7.16 -4.32 9.67
C LYS A 33 8.10 -5.41 9.16
N LYS A 34 8.56 -5.34 7.91
CA LYS A 34 9.50 -6.31 7.32
C LYS A 34 10.88 -6.25 7.96
N ARG A 35 11.34 -5.05 8.33
CA ARG A 35 12.68 -4.80 8.92
C ARG A 35 12.71 -5.02 10.44
N LYS A 36 11.56 -5.21 11.11
CA LYS A 36 11.47 -5.34 12.58
C LYS A 36 12.32 -6.50 13.13
N PHE A 37 12.42 -7.61 12.41
CA PHE A 37 13.19 -8.80 12.81
C PHE A 37 13.90 -9.41 11.61
N TYR A 38 14.97 -10.17 11.86
CA TYR A 38 15.63 -10.95 10.82
C TYR A 38 14.70 -12.03 10.26
N ILE A 39 14.68 -12.16 8.94
CA ILE A 39 13.91 -13.17 8.23
C ILE A 39 14.88 -13.96 7.36
N LYS A 40 14.87 -15.29 7.49
CA LYS A 40 15.66 -16.18 6.62
C LYS A 40 15.33 -15.93 5.14
N PRO A 41 16.32 -16.00 4.24
CA PRO A 41 16.11 -15.70 2.82
C PRO A 41 15.07 -16.58 2.14
N SER A 42 14.94 -17.86 2.55
CA SER A 42 13.91 -18.78 2.06
C SER A 42 12.49 -18.30 2.41
N VAL A 43 12.27 -17.86 3.64
CA VAL A 43 10.99 -17.33 4.11
C VAL A 43 10.67 -16.02 3.40
N ALA A 44 11.66 -15.15 3.21
CA ALA A 44 11.49 -13.91 2.44
C ALA A 44 11.07 -14.18 0.98
N LYS A 45 11.66 -15.19 0.32
CA LYS A 45 11.27 -15.62 -1.03
C LYS A 45 9.82 -16.13 -1.07
N ARG A 46 9.41 -16.93 -0.09
CA ARG A 46 8.03 -17.45 0.03
C ARG A 46 7.02 -16.31 0.21
N LEU A 47 7.26 -15.42 1.16
CA LEU A 47 6.38 -14.27 1.42
C LEU A 47 6.26 -13.34 0.20
N LYS A 48 7.33 -13.17 -0.57
CA LYS A 48 7.29 -12.39 -1.83
C LYS A 48 6.34 -13.03 -2.85
N ARG A 49 6.39 -14.35 -3.03
CA ARG A 49 5.49 -15.08 -3.94
C ARG A 49 4.04 -14.98 -3.51
N GLU A 50 3.75 -15.25 -2.23
CA GLU A 50 2.39 -15.15 -1.68
C GLU A 50 1.82 -13.72 -1.81
N ALA A 51 2.65 -12.69 -1.59
CA ALA A 51 2.23 -11.30 -1.76
C ALA A 51 1.91 -10.95 -3.23
N ALA A 52 2.70 -11.45 -4.18
CA ALA A 52 2.47 -11.25 -5.61
C ALA A 52 1.19 -11.96 -6.08
N GLU A 53 0.93 -13.17 -5.60
CA GLU A 53 -0.30 -13.90 -5.89
C GLU A 53 -1.54 -13.17 -5.34
N LYS A 54 -1.48 -12.71 -4.09
CA LYS A 54 -2.55 -11.87 -3.52
C LYS A 54 -2.80 -10.60 -4.32
N GLN A 55 -1.77 -10.00 -4.91
CA GLN A 55 -1.92 -8.82 -5.75
C GLN A 55 -2.60 -9.18 -7.08
N ARG A 56 -2.14 -10.23 -7.78
CA ARG A 56 -2.79 -10.72 -9.01
C ARG A 56 -4.28 -11.00 -8.80
N ASN A 57 -4.65 -11.68 -7.71
CA ASN A 57 -6.05 -11.97 -7.40
C ASN A 57 -6.89 -10.71 -7.13
N LYS A 58 -6.27 -9.63 -6.61
CA LYS A 58 -6.96 -8.34 -6.44
C LYS A 58 -7.17 -7.63 -7.76
N ASP A 59 -6.19 -7.68 -8.65
CA ASP A 59 -6.24 -7.03 -9.95
C ASP A 59 -7.30 -7.70 -10.84
N LEU A 60 -7.32 -9.04 -10.90
CA LEU A 60 -8.38 -9.81 -11.57
C LEU A 60 -9.78 -9.45 -11.04
N LYS A 61 -9.96 -9.39 -9.72
CA LYS A 61 -11.25 -8.99 -9.12
C LYS A 61 -11.65 -7.56 -9.47
N ARG A 62 -10.68 -6.66 -9.64
CA ARG A 62 -10.93 -5.28 -10.05
C ARG A 62 -11.38 -5.23 -11.51
N GLU A 63 -10.73 -6.00 -12.39
CA GLU A 63 -11.10 -6.11 -13.81
C GLU A 63 -12.50 -6.68 -13.99
N LEU A 64 -12.83 -7.77 -13.30
CA LEU A 64 -14.17 -8.36 -13.34
C LEU A 64 -15.26 -7.36 -12.92
N ARG A 65 -15.03 -6.61 -11.84
CA ARG A 65 -15.96 -5.56 -11.41
C ARG A 65 -16.06 -4.41 -12.40
N ALA A 66 -14.97 -4.07 -13.07
CA ALA A 66 -14.97 -3.02 -14.09
C ALA A 66 -15.76 -3.45 -15.33
N ALA A 67 -15.59 -4.70 -15.78
CA ALA A 67 -16.37 -5.29 -16.86
C ALA A 67 -17.87 -5.31 -16.52
N GLN A 68 -18.21 -5.83 -15.33
CA GLN A 68 -19.60 -5.80 -14.82
C GLN A 68 -20.20 -4.39 -14.82
N LYS A 69 -19.42 -3.36 -14.50
CA LYS A 69 -19.90 -1.97 -14.50
C LYS A 69 -20.03 -1.40 -15.93
N ALA A 70 -19.27 -1.90 -16.89
CA ALA A 70 -19.31 -1.45 -18.28
C ALA A 70 -20.51 -2.04 -19.05
N ASP A 71 -21.01 -3.20 -18.61
CA ASP A 71 -22.17 -3.88 -19.18
C ASP A 71 -23.52 -3.30 -18.69
N PHE A 72 -23.53 -2.38 -17.71
CA PHE A 72 -24.69 -1.62 -17.22
C PHE A 72 -24.60 -0.14 -17.62
#